data_AF-A0A377UY66-F1
#
_entry.id   AF-A0A377UY66-F1
#
_cell.length_a   1.000
_cell.length_b   1.000
_cell.length_c   1.000
_cell.angle_alpha   90.00
_cell.angle_beta   90.00
_cell.angle_gamma   90.00
#
_symmetry.space_group_name_H-M   'P 1'
#
loop_
_entity.id
_entity.type
_entity.pdbx_description
1 polymer ?
#
loop_
_entity_poly.entity_id
_entity_poly.type
_entity_poly.pdbx_seq_one_letter_code
_entity_poly.pdbx_strand_id
1 'polypeptide(L)' 'MLFLEAENPEKDIYLYINSPGGVITAGMSIYDTMQFIKPDVSTICMGQAASMARSC' A
#
# COMPACT_ATOMS: atom_id res chain seq x y z
N MET A 1 1.29 -7.09 4.72
CA MET A 1 2.22 -7.21 3.58
C MET A 1 3.27 -8.27 3.83
N LEU A 2 4.03 -8.21 4.93
CA LEU A 2 5.05 -9.20 5.31
C LEU A 2 4.56 -10.66 5.31
N PHE A 3 3.30 -10.91 5.70
CA PHE A 3 2.71 -12.25 5.63
C PHE A 3 2.54 -12.75 4.18
N LEU A 4 2.10 -11.89 3.26
CA LEU A 4 1.93 -12.24 1.84
C LEU A 4 3.28 -12.43 1.15
N GLU A 5 4.29 -11.64 1.54
CA GLU A 5 5.67 -11.85 1.09
C GLU A 5 6.23 -13.20 1.56
N ALA A 6 5.98 -13.59 2.82
CA ALA A 6 6.43 -14.87 3.35
C ALA A 6 5.72 -16.07 2.71
N GLU A 7 4.47 -15.90 2.28
CA GLU A 7 3.67 -16.96 1.67
C GLU A 7 4.01 -17.13 0.19
N ASN A 8 4.13 -16.03 -0.57
CA ASN A 8 4.56 -16.08 -1.97
C ASN A 8 5.14 -14.73 -2.44
N PRO A 9 6.48 -14.57 -2.45
CA PRO A 9 7.12 -13.29 -2.74
C PRO A 9 7.07 -12.89 -4.22
N GLU A 10 6.63 -13.77 -5.13
CA GLU A 10 6.50 -13.49 -6.56
C GLU A 10 5.09 -13.00 -6.95
N LYS A 11 4.14 -13.02 -6.00
CA LYS A 11 2.76 -12.66 -6.27
C LYS A 11 2.50 -11.19 -5.95
N ASP A 12 1.95 -10.47 -6.92
CA ASP A 12 1.55 -9.07 -6.77
C ASP A 12 0.58 -8.88 -5.60
N ILE A 13 0.80 -7.82 -4.81
CA ILE A 13 -0.02 -7.47 -3.66
C ILE A 13 -0.92 -6.30 -4.06
N TYR A 14 -2.24 -6.48 -3.93
CA TYR A 14 -3.22 -5.41 -4.19
C TYR A 14 -3.67 -4.78 -2.87
N LEU A 15 -3.38 -3.49 -2.69
CA LEU A 15 -3.78 -2.71 -1.52
C LEU A 15 -4.98 -1.81 -1.88
N TYR A 16 -6.15 -2.16 -1.36
CA TYR A 16 -7.36 -1.36 -1.57
C TYR A 16 -7.48 -0.27 -0.50
N ILE A 17 -7.55 0.99 -0.93
CA ILE A 17 -7.64 2.15 -0.06
C ILE A 17 -8.96 2.88 -0.35
N ASN A 18 -9.82 2.96 0.67
CA ASN A 18 -11.00 3.83 0.68
C ASN A 18 -10.97 4.66 1.96
N SER A 19 -10.26 5.79 1.91
CA SER A 19 -10.06 6.64 3.08
C SER A 19 -10.09 8.12 2.67
N PRO A 20 -10.88 8.97 3.34
CA PRO A 20 -11.00 10.40 3.03
C PRO A 20 -9.71 11.21 3.29
N GLY A 21 -8.60 10.54 3.64
CA GLY A 21 -7.34 11.14 4.10
C GLY A 21 -7.10 10.83 5.58
N GLY A 22 -5.83 10.77 6.00
CA GLY A 22 -5.44 10.36 7.34
C GLY A 22 -4.01 10.73 7.73
N VAL A 23 -3.51 10.12 8.80
CA VAL A 23 -2.19 10.41 9.41
C VAL A 23 -1.05 10.15 8.42
N ILE A 24 -0.27 11.20 8.11
CA ILE A 24 0.84 11.15 7.14
C ILE A 24 1.85 10.05 7.48
N THR A 25 2.11 9.84 8.78
CA THR A 25 3.02 8.81 9.30
C THR A 25 2.58 7.39 8.95
N ALA A 26 1.26 7.13 8.85
CA ALA A 26 0.73 5.83 8.43
C ALA A 26 0.95 5.61 6.92
N GLY A 27 0.85 6.66 6.10
CA GLY A 27 1.16 6.59 4.67
C GLY A 27 2.64 6.33 4.40
N MET A 28 3.53 7.01 5.14
CA MET A 28 4.98 6.82 5.05
C MET A 28 5.40 5.40 5.43
N SER A 29 4.84 4.84 6.51
CA SER A 29 5.17 3.48 6.93
C SER A 29 4.66 2.40 5.95
N ILE A 30 3.51 2.63 5.30
CA ILE A 30 3.04 1.77 4.20
C ILE A 30 3.98 1.87 3.00
N TYR A 31 4.37 3.08 2.59
CA TYR A 31 5.28 3.31 1.48
C TYR A 31 6.67 2.68 1.71
N ASP A 32 7.24 2.85 2.90
CA ASP A 32 8.51 2.24 3.28
C ASP A 32 8.40 0.71 3.26
N THR A 33 7.27 0.16 3.72
CA THR A 33 7.03 -1.29 3.64
C THR A 33 6.93 -1.77 2.19
N MET A 34 6.29 -1.00 1.30
CA MET A 34 6.20 -1.33 -0.13
C MET A 34 7.56 -1.33 -0.82
N GLN A 35 8.49 -0.46 -0.41
CA GLN A 35 9.87 -0.44 -0.94
C GLN A 35 10.77 -1.51 -0.31
N PHE A 36 10.45 -1.97 0.90
CA PHE A 36 11.23 -2.96 1.62
C PHE A 36 10.97 -4.39 1.13
N ILE A 37 9.72 -4.71 0.80
CA ILE A 37 9.32 -6.06 0.40
C ILE A 37 9.57 -6.28 -1.10
N LYS A 38 9.90 -7.53 -1.47
CA LYS A 38 10.14 -7.92 -2.87
C LYS A 38 8.95 -7.83 -3.84
N PRO A 39 7.72 -8.25 -3.47
CA PRO A 39 6.60 -8.26 -4.42
C PRO A 39 6.12 -6.85 -4.77
N ASP A 40 5.71 -6.65 -6.03
CA ASP A 40 5.13 -5.40 -6.49
C ASP A 40 3.79 -5.14 -5.79
N VAL A 41 3.67 -3.98 -5.15
CA VAL A 41 2.46 -3.57 -4.44
C VAL A 41 1.68 -2.57 -5.26
N SER A 42 0.50 -2.96 -5.73
CA SER A 42 -0.43 -2.12 -6.46
C SER A 42 -1.47 -1.50 -5.52
N THR A 43 -1.50 -0.19 -5.41
CA THR A 43 -2.51 0.55 -4.62
C THR A 43 -3.71 0.91 -5.48
N ILE A 44 -4.88 0.39 -5.11
CA ILE A 44 -6.15 0.67 -5.79
C ILE A 44 -7.01 1.55 -4.88
N CYS A 45 -7.20 2.81 -5.28
CA CYS A 45 -8.06 3.74 -4.58
C CYS A 45 -9.53 3.53 -4.99
N MET A 46 -10.36 3.09 -4.05
CA MET A 46 -11.80 2.97 -4.25
C MET A 46 -12.51 4.19 -3.61
N GLY A 47 -12.99 5.12 -4.42
CA GLY A 47 -13.81 6.26 -3.96
C GLY A 47 -13.05 7.57 -3.82
N GLN A 48 -12.54 7.87 -2.63
CA GLN A 48 -11.71 9.05 -2.36
C GLN A 48 -10.38 8.63 -1.76
N ALA A 49 -9.29 9.13 -2.35
CA ALA A 49 -7.95 9.04 -1.79
C ALA A 49 -7.38 10.46 -1.75
N ALA A 50 -7.51 11.12 -0.60
CA ALA A 50 -7.00 12.46 -0.40
C ALA A 50 -5.63 12.41 0.30
N SER A 51 -4.72 13.32 -0.08
CA SER A 51 -3.34 13.39 0.42
C SER A 51 -2.44 12.22 -0.05
N MET A 52 -1.62 11.62 0.81
CA MET A 52 -0.60 10.60 0.47
C MET A 52 -1.17 9.31 -0.17
N ALA A 53 -2.47 9.03 -0.02
CA ALA A 53 -3.10 7.90 -0.71
C ALA A 53 -3.33 8.16 -2.21
N ARG A 54 -3.05 9.37 -2.73
CA ARG A 54 -3.30 9.79 -4.11
C ARG A 54 -2.19 9.40 -5.10
N SER A 55 -1.09 8.79 -4.66
CA SER A 55 -0.11 8.21 -5.58
C SER A 55 -0.61 6.86 -6.09
N CYS A 56 -1.68 6.89 -6.90
CA CYS A 56 -1.94 5.88 -7.92
C CYS A 56 -0.99 6.12 -9.10
#